data_AF-A0A968AYJ6-F1
#
_entry.id   AF-A0A968AYJ6-F1
#
_cell.length_a   1.000
_cell.length_b   1.000
_cell.length_c   1.000
_cell.angle_alpha   90.00
_cell.angle_beta   90.00
_cell.angle_gamma   90.00
#
_symmetry.space_group_name_H-M   'P 1'
#
loop_
_entity.id
_entity.type
_entity.pdbx_description
1 polymer ?
#
loop_
_entity_poly.entity_id
_entity_poly.type
_entity_poly.pdbx_seq_one_letter_code
_entity_poly.pdbx_strand_id
1 'polypeptide(L)'
;DLATELDYDTSHISRVERSERLPTREYLQQFIQVLQLSKAEGAEIFDLFEQATGTQAGPSPSQPKLTPRQDWGEAPDIGIFYGRQKELGALEKWITQDHCRVVALFGLGGMGKTTLVTKLAEQIQDEFEYVIWRSLRNVPSTMDILSDCIQFFSDQQPGDLPESVGQRISLLIDNLRNHRCLLILDNIESILQEGHRAGYYREGYETYGDLIRRVGETRHQSCLVLTTREKPGELASLEGETSPVRSLQLYGLDQKDGREMLQNRNLSGSEDAWTDLIHRYSGNPLALKIVSETVRELFSSNIADFLNEETAIFGGVYDILGQQFDRLSELEQDILYWLTIEREDVTLEDLREQIIRPISSRDLLEAVRSLVQRSLVETSPVGFTLQNVVMEFVTGRFIEQVYDEISTETILLFHSHALISAQAKDYVRQSQIRLILKPLVDWLQAQLGQEGTEDKLNKILAGLRETTNPQQPGYAGGNILNMLIYLGSDISNYDFSHLPVWQAYLRDVVLHDVNFAHADLTKSVFMETFGGIFSITFSPDGKLLAAGTTDNEIRVWQAADRKQLLICKGHTGWVRS
;
A
#
# COMPACT_ATOMS: atom_id res chain seq x y z
N ASP A 1 -48.97 -3.97 -46.39
CA ASP A 1 -48.03 -4.40 -47.43
C ASP A 1 -46.80 -5.07 -46.84
N LEU A 2 -45.87 -4.34 -46.21
CA LEU A 2 -44.64 -4.95 -45.64
C LEU A 2 -44.91 -6.00 -44.53
N ALA A 3 -45.88 -5.78 -43.66
CA ALA A 3 -46.25 -6.73 -42.59
C ALA A 3 -46.85 -8.05 -43.14
N THR A 4 -47.49 -7.98 -44.30
CA THR A 4 -48.05 -9.15 -45.01
C THR A 4 -46.94 -9.95 -45.70
N GLU A 5 -45.84 -9.30 -46.07
CA GLU A 5 -44.65 -9.91 -46.67
C GLU A 5 -43.77 -10.62 -45.64
N LEU A 6 -43.86 -10.23 -44.36
CA LEU A 6 -43.08 -10.78 -43.23
C LEU A 6 -43.84 -11.81 -42.38
N ASP A 7 -45.01 -12.27 -42.83
CA ASP A 7 -45.89 -13.22 -42.13
C ASP A 7 -46.23 -12.78 -40.69
N TYR A 8 -46.37 -11.47 -40.49
CA TYR A 8 -46.56 -10.84 -39.20
C TYR A 8 -48.05 -10.72 -38.88
N ASP A 9 -48.46 -10.98 -37.63
CA ASP A 9 -49.88 -10.93 -37.24
C ASP A 9 -50.46 -9.51 -37.41
N THR A 10 -51.25 -9.34 -38.46
CA THR A 10 -51.90 -8.08 -38.83
C THR A 10 -53.06 -7.70 -37.90
N SER A 11 -53.45 -8.59 -36.98
CA SER A 11 -54.48 -8.30 -35.98
C SER A 11 -54.12 -7.10 -35.10
N HIS A 12 -52.84 -6.88 -34.82
CA HIS A 12 -52.37 -5.76 -34.02
C HIS A 12 -52.38 -4.43 -34.80
N ILE A 13 -52.04 -4.47 -36.08
CA ILE A 13 -52.01 -3.30 -36.98
C ILE A 13 -53.44 -2.82 -37.28
N SER A 14 -54.37 -3.74 -37.54
CA SER A 14 -55.77 -3.41 -37.79
C SER A 14 -56.48 -2.72 -36.61
N ARG A 15 -56.02 -2.96 -35.38
CA ARG A 15 -56.52 -2.30 -34.16
C ARG A 15 -55.90 -0.93 -33.93
N VAL A 16 -54.67 -0.72 -34.39
CA VAL A 16 -54.01 0.60 -34.41
C VAL A 16 -54.66 1.52 -35.46
N GLU A 17 -54.93 1.01 -36.67
CA GLU A 17 -55.62 1.77 -37.73
C GLU A 17 -57.06 2.17 -37.34
N ARG A 18 -57.74 1.36 -36.52
CA ARG A 18 -59.08 1.67 -35.98
C ARG A 18 -59.06 2.56 -34.74
N SER A 19 -57.89 3.06 -34.32
CA SER A 19 -57.71 3.84 -33.09
C SER A 19 -58.18 3.13 -31.80
N GLU A 20 -58.27 1.80 -31.81
CA GLU A 20 -58.71 1.01 -30.65
C GLU A 20 -57.55 0.75 -29.66
N ARG A 21 -56.30 0.87 -30.12
CA ARG A 21 -55.11 0.70 -29.28
C ARG A 21 -53.91 1.42 -29.91
N LEU A 22 -53.22 2.26 -29.15
CA LEU A 22 -51.97 2.90 -29.61
C LEU A 22 -50.81 1.87 -29.58
N PRO A 23 -49.83 1.97 -30.50
CA PRO A 23 -48.64 1.10 -30.50
C PRO A 23 -47.82 1.31 -29.22
N THR A 24 -47.08 0.31 -28.75
CA THR A 24 -46.18 0.52 -27.59
C THR A 24 -44.87 1.18 -28.01
N ARG A 25 -44.16 1.75 -27.04
CA ARG A 25 -42.87 2.42 -27.26
C ARG A 25 -41.82 1.46 -27.86
N GLU A 26 -41.77 0.20 -27.42
CA GLU A 26 -40.89 -0.81 -28.01
C GLU A 26 -41.24 -1.11 -29.49
N TYR A 27 -42.52 -1.11 -29.85
CA TYR A 27 -42.96 -1.35 -31.23
C TYR A 27 -42.52 -0.23 -32.18
N LEU A 28 -42.57 1.03 -31.72
CA LEU A 28 -42.09 2.19 -32.50
C LEU A 28 -40.58 2.14 -32.71
N GLN A 29 -39.83 1.73 -31.69
CA GLN A 29 -38.38 1.55 -31.77
C GLN A 29 -38.00 0.49 -32.82
N GLN A 30 -38.70 -0.64 -32.84
CA GLN A 30 -38.49 -1.68 -33.85
C GLN A 30 -38.82 -1.20 -35.26
N PHE A 31 -39.89 -0.41 -35.44
CA PHE A 31 -40.26 0.16 -36.73
C PHE A 31 -39.22 1.14 -37.28
N ILE A 32 -38.70 2.05 -36.44
CA ILE A 32 -37.64 3.00 -36.81
C ILE A 32 -36.39 2.25 -37.27
N GLN A 33 -36.05 1.16 -36.59
CA GLN A 33 -34.89 0.34 -36.92
C GLN A 33 -35.06 -0.43 -38.24
N VAL A 34 -36.22 -1.04 -38.47
CA VAL A 34 -36.50 -1.82 -39.69
C VAL A 34 -36.58 -0.92 -40.93
N LEU A 35 -37.17 0.27 -40.80
CA LEU A 35 -37.29 1.24 -41.89
C LEU A 35 -36.03 2.08 -42.11
N GLN A 36 -34.97 1.87 -41.33
CA GLN A 36 -33.71 2.60 -41.38
C GLN A 36 -33.87 4.13 -41.36
N LEU A 37 -34.82 4.62 -40.56
CA LEU A 37 -35.09 6.05 -40.46
C LEU A 37 -33.93 6.77 -39.77
N SER A 38 -33.68 8.02 -40.17
CA SER A 38 -32.68 8.86 -39.53
C SER A 38 -33.08 9.18 -38.08
N LYS A 39 -32.09 9.58 -37.28
CA LYS A 39 -32.32 9.95 -35.87
C LYS A 39 -33.33 11.11 -35.71
N ALA A 40 -33.43 11.99 -36.70
CA ALA A 40 -34.39 13.10 -36.71
C ALA A 40 -35.82 12.61 -36.99
N GLU A 41 -35.99 11.77 -38.02
CA GLU A 41 -37.29 11.19 -38.38
C GLU A 41 -37.83 10.27 -37.26
N GLY A 42 -36.94 9.51 -36.60
CA GLY A 42 -37.30 8.71 -35.45
C GLY A 42 -37.78 9.53 -34.25
N ALA A 43 -37.17 10.71 -34.01
CA ALA A 43 -37.59 11.61 -32.94
C ALA A 43 -38.97 12.22 -33.21
N GLU A 44 -39.24 12.62 -34.46
CA GLU A 44 -40.53 13.20 -34.87
C GLU A 44 -41.69 12.19 -34.72
N ILE A 45 -41.43 10.91 -35.01
CA ILE A 45 -42.39 9.81 -34.79
C ILE A 45 -42.68 9.62 -33.28
N PHE A 46 -41.67 9.73 -32.43
CA PHE A 46 -41.87 9.65 -30.96
C PHE A 46 -42.62 10.86 -30.41
N ASP A 47 -42.37 12.06 -30.92
CA ASP A 47 -43.09 13.26 -30.52
C ASP A 47 -44.58 13.19 -30.90
N LEU A 48 -44.89 12.69 -32.09
CA LEU A 48 -46.28 12.45 -32.53
C LEU A 48 -46.97 11.37 -31.69
N PHE A 49 -46.24 10.31 -31.31
CA PHE A 49 -46.75 9.27 -30.42
C PHE A 49 -47.10 9.83 -29.03
N GLU A 50 -46.20 10.61 -28.43
CA GLU A 50 -46.39 11.26 -27.12
C GLU A 50 -47.56 12.26 -27.14
N GLN A 51 -47.75 12.97 -28.26
CA GLN A 51 -48.91 13.85 -28.46
C GLN A 51 -50.23 13.08 -28.57
N ALA A 52 -50.24 11.91 -29.21
CA ALA A 52 -51.42 11.07 -29.40
C ALA A 52 -51.82 10.27 -28.14
N THR A 53 -50.85 9.90 -27.29
CA THR A 53 -51.10 9.21 -25.99
C THR A 53 -51.52 10.15 -24.87
N GLY A 54 -51.57 11.46 -25.11
CA GLY A 54 -51.92 12.46 -24.10
C GLY A 54 -50.81 12.70 -23.06
N THR A 55 -49.60 12.19 -23.29
CA THR A 55 -48.41 12.57 -22.51
C THR A 55 -47.82 13.88 -23.05
N GLN A 56 -48.59 14.97 -22.94
CA GLN A 56 -47.92 16.25 -22.76
C GLN A 56 -47.25 16.22 -21.39
N ALA A 57 -45.92 16.22 -21.39
CA ALA A 57 -45.15 16.78 -20.30
C ALA A 57 -45.48 18.28 -20.19
N GLY A 58 -46.63 18.60 -19.59
CA GLY A 58 -46.76 19.84 -18.84
C GLY A 58 -45.66 19.88 -17.79
N PRO A 59 -45.30 21.05 -17.23
CA PRO A 59 -44.40 21.07 -16.09
C PRO A 59 -45.01 20.11 -15.07
N SER A 60 -44.28 19.03 -14.77
CA SER A 60 -44.62 18.15 -13.67
C SER A 60 -44.99 19.09 -12.52
N PRO A 61 -46.10 18.86 -11.77
CA PRO A 61 -46.14 19.47 -10.45
C PRO A 61 -44.80 19.08 -9.85
N SER A 62 -43.96 20.08 -9.57
CA SER A 62 -42.69 19.85 -8.92
C SER A 62 -43.03 18.90 -7.80
N GLN A 63 -42.58 17.63 -7.90
CA GLN A 63 -42.42 16.86 -6.69
C GLN A 63 -41.72 17.84 -5.78
N PRO A 64 -42.30 18.17 -4.61
CA PRO A 64 -41.63 19.10 -3.72
C PRO A 64 -40.21 18.58 -3.67
N LYS A 65 -39.22 19.39 -4.11
CA LYS A 65 -37.83 19.06 -3.89
C LYS A 65 -37.82 18.72 -2.42
N LEU A 66 -37.65 17.45 -2.09
CA LEU A 66 -37.51 17.02 -0.71
C LEU A 66 -36.30 17.82 -0.28
N THR A 67 -36.51 18.88 0.50
CA THR A 67 -35.39 19.63 1.04
C THR A 67 -34.66 18.61 1.90
N PRO A 68 -33.47 18.14 1.47
CA PRO A 68 -32.87 17.01 2.14
C PRO A 68 -32.64 17.43 3.59
N ARG A 69 -32.99 16.57 4.55
CA ARG A 69 -32.66 16.85 5.94
C ARG A 69 -31.20 16.47 6.12
N GLN A 70 -30.35 17.47 6.33
CA GLN A 70 -28.90 17.30 6.32
C GLN A 70 -28.31 17.57 7.70
N ASP A 71 -27.42 16.70 8.13
CA ASP A 71 -26.56 16.88 9.28
C ASP A 71 -25.12 16.53 8.88
N TRP A 72 -24.36 17.58 8.57
CA TRP A 72 -22.98 17.46 8.10
C TRP A 72 -21.97 17.25 9.23
N GLY A 73 -22.37 17.31 10.50
CA GLY A 73 -21.47 17.10 11.65
C GLY A 73 -20.12 17.83 11.52
N GLU A 74 -19.02 17.07 11.57
CA GLU A 74 -17.64 17.54 11.40
C GLU A 74 -17.11 17.43 9.95
N ALA A 75 -17.98 17.33 8.95
CA ALA A 75 -17.55 17.27 7.56
C ALA A 75 -16.73 18.52 7.18
N PRO A 76 -15.57 18.36 6.52
CA PRO A 76 -14.75 19.49 6.13
C PRO A 76 -15.42 20.31 5.02
N ASP A 77 -15.28 21.64 5.09
CA ASP A 77 -15.66 22.52 3.98
C ASP A 77 -14.67 22.34 2.81
N ILE A 78 -15.18 21.92 1.65
CA ILE A 78 -14.36 21.70 0.47
C ILE A 78 -14.39 22.95 -0.39
N GLY A 79 -13.31 23.73 -0.31
CA GLY A 79 -13.06 24.82 -1.26
C GLY A 79 -12.79 24.29 -2.68
N ILE A 80 -11.51 24.16 -3.05
CA ILE A 80 -11.13 23.70 -4.39
C ILE A 80 -10.86 22.19 -4.37
N PHE A 81 -11.49 21.48 -5.31
CA PHE A 81 -11.34 20.04 -5.51
C PHE A 81 -10.59 19.78 -6.81
N TYR A 82 -9.54 18.95 -6.76
CA TYR A 82 -8.66 18.67 -7.89
C TYR A 82 -8.71 17.18 -8.27
N GLY A 83 -8.78 16.91 -9.57
CA GLY A 83 -8.72 15.55 -10.09
C GLY A 83 -9.91 14.67 -9.69
N ARG A 84 -9.64 13.35 -9.56
CA ARG A 84 -10.55 12.34 -8.97
C ARG A 84 -11.91 12.15 -9.62
N GLN A 85 -12.09 12.65 -10.85
CA GLN A 85 -13.38 12.56 -11.54
C GLN A 85 -13.79 11.11 -11.85
N LYS A 86 -12.81 10.22 -12.07
CA LYS A 86 -13.07 8.79 -12.28
C LYS A 86 -13.60 8.14 -11.00
N GLU A 87 -12.96 8.41 -9.88
CA GLU A 87 -13.35 7.90 -8.57
C GLU A 87 -14.72 8.45 -8.14
N LEU A 88 -14.95 9.76 -8.31
CA LEU A 88 -16.26 10.37 -8.06
C LEU A 88 -17.37 9.72 -8.90
N GLY A 89 -17.19 9.61 -10.21
CA GLY A 89 -18.19 9.02 -11.10
C GLY A 89 -18.45 7.54 -10.81
N ALA A 90 -17.42 6.78 -10.40
CA ALA A 90 -17.57 5.40 -9.98
C ALA A 90 -18.40 5.29 -8.69
N LEU A 91 -18.07 6.09 -7.66
CA LEU A 91 -18.79 6.09 -6.39
C LEU A 91 -20.23 6.57 -6.55
N GLU A 92 -20.46 7.63 -7.33
CA GLU A 92 -21.80 8.11 -7.69
C GLU A 92 -22.63 6.99 -8.32
N LYS A 93 -22.11 6.36 -9.38
CA LYS A 93 -22.78 5.22 -10.01
C LYS A 93 -23.10 4.11 -9.02
N TRP A 94 -22.14 3.73 -8.17
CA TRP A 94 -22.33 2.63 -7.21
C TRP A 94 -23.47 2.92 -6.23
N ILE A 95 -23.59 4.17 -5.79
CA ILE A 95 -24.59 4.58 -4.80
C ILE A 95 -25.95 4.82 -5.46
N THR A 96 -26.00 5.56 -6.56
CA THR A 96 -27.25 6.07 -7.13
C THR A 96 -27.91 5.11 -8.11
N GLN A 97 -27.10 4.39 -8.91
CA GLN A 97 -27.58 3.48 -9.96
C GLN A 97 -27.50 2.01 -9.53
N ASP A 98 -26.36 1.57 -9.00
CA ASP A 98 -26.17 0.17 -8.60
C ASP A 98 -26.78 -0.14 -7.22
N HIS A 99 -27.26 0.90 -6.51
CA HIS A 99 -27.89 0.81 -5.18
C HIS A 99 -27.05 0.05 -4.15
N CYS A 100 -25.74 0.34 -4.11
CA CYS A 100 -24.86 -0.19 -3.08
C CYS A 100 -25.32 0.26 -1.69
N ARG A 101 -25.41 -0.69 -0.76
CA ARG A 101 -25.82 -0.48 0.63
C ARG A 101 -24.65 -0.09 1.50
N VAL A 102 -23.45 -0.61 1.21
CA VAL A 102 -22.22 -0.24 1.89
C VAL A 102 -21.16 0.06 0.85
N VAL A 103 -20.55 1.24 0.94
CA VAL A 103 -19.41 1.64 0.10
C VAL A 103 -18.26 2.03 1.00
N ALA A 104 -17.13 1.33 0.92
CA ALA A 104 -15.95 1.64 1.72
C ALA A 104 -14.85 2.27 0.85
N LEU A 105 -14.41 3.47 1.22
CA LEU A 105 -13.26 4.13 0.63
C LEU A 105 -12.05 3.94 1.55
N PHE A 106 -11.01 3.27 1.07
CA PHE A 106 -9.82 2.97 1.87
C PHE A 106 -8.53 3.34 1.13
N GLY A 107 -7.43 3.52 1.86
CA GLY A 107 -6.17 4.00 1.31
C GLY A 107 -5.24 4.58 2.38
N LEU A 108 -4.01 4.91 2.00
CA LEU A 108 -3.02 5.50 2.91
C LEU A 108 -3.54 6.80 3.57
N GLY A 109 -3.06 7.13 4.77
CA GLY A 109 -3.31 8.41 5.41
C GLY A 109 -2.96 9.60 4.49
N GLY A 110 -3.82 10.64 4.47
CA GLY A 110 -3.59 11.84 3.65
C GLY A 110 -4.02 11.75 2.18
N MET A 111 -4.48 10.59 1.70
CA MET A 111 -4.89 10.39 0.29
C MET A 111 -6.12 11.20 -0.18
N GLY A 112 -6.82 11.87 0.73
CA GLY A 112 -8.00 12.67 0.41
C GLY A 112 -9.33 11.92 0.49
N LYS A 113 -9.40 10.80 1.22
CA LYS A 113 -10.63 9.99 1.38
C LYS A 113 -11.81 10.80 1.90
N THR A 114 -11.62 11.49 3.03
CA THR A 114 -12.63 12.38 3.64
C THR A 114 -13.09 13.43 2.63
N THR A 115 -12.14 14.13 1.98
CA THR A 115 -12.44 15.14 0.95
C THR A 115 -13.21 14.56 -0.25
N LEU A 116 -12.88 13.35 -0.71
CA LEU A 116 -13.59 12.71 -1.81
C LEU A 116 -15.04 12.35 -1.42
N VAL A 117 -15.24 11.78 -0.23
CA VAL A 117 -16.59 11.40 0.24
C VAL A 117 -17.44 12.61 0.56
N THR A 118 -16.88 13.69 1.12
CA THR A 118 -17.64 14.93 1.32
C THR A 118 -18.06 15.51 -0.03
N LYS A 119 -17.18 15.52 -1.04
CA LYS A 119 -17.52 16.04 -2.37
C LYS A 119 -18.59 15.20 -3.06
N LEU A 120 -18.48 13.88 -2.95
CA LEU A 120 -19.47 12.94 -3.44
C LEU A 120 -20.83 13.20 -2.78
N ALA A 121 -20.87 13.30 -1.45
CA ALA A 121 -22.09 13.54 -0.70
C ALA A 121 -22.75 14.87 -1.11
N GLU A 122 -21.98 15.95 -1.29
CA GLU A 122 -22.49 17.23 -1.80
C GLU A 122 -23.11 17.09 -3.21
N GLN A 123 -22.56 16.24 -4.07
CA GLN A 123 -23.03 16.04 -5.44
C GLN A 123 -24.34 15.25 -5.48
N ILE A 124 -24.47 14.23 -4.63
CA ILE A 124 -25.61 13.29 -4.66
C ILE A 124 -26.67 13.56 -3.58
N GLN A 125 -26.47 14.54 -2.69
CA GLN A 125 -27.36 14.82 -1.56
C GLN A 125 -28.83 15.00 -1.94
N ASP A 126 -29.11 15.56 -3.12
CA ASP A 126 -30.48 15.82 -3.60
C ASP A 126 -31.23 14.52 -3.96
N GLU A 127 -30.55 13.38 -4.05
CA GLU A 127 -31.15 12.05 -4.24
C GLU A 127 -31.57 11.36 -2.94
N PHE A 128 -31.29 11.97 -1.79
CA PHE A 128 -31.54 11.39 -0.47
C PHE A 128 -32.49 12.26 0.34
N GLU A 129 -33.39 11.62 1.10
CA GLU A 129 -34.25 12.30 2.06
C GLU A 129 -33.45 12.79 3.28
N TYR A 130 -32.45 12.00 3.69
CA TYR A 130 -31.58 12.28 4.82
C TYR A 130 -30.12 12.09 4.46
N VAL A 131 -29.28 13.06 4.83
CA VAL A 131 -27.82 12.96 4.75
C VAL A 131 -27.24 13.16 6.14
N ILE A 132 -26.51 12.18 6.65
CA ILE A 132 -25.91 12.20 7.99
C ILE A 132 -24.43 11.90 7.88
N TRP A 133 -23.60 12.81 8.40
CA TRP A 133 -22.15 12.65 8.47
C TRP A 133 -21.69 12.55 9.92
N ARG A 134 -20.90 11.52 10.26
CA ARG A 134 -20.30 11.35 11.57
C ARG A 134 -18.83 10.99 11.47
N SER A 135 -18.04 11.60 12.34
CA SER A 135 -16.60 11.36 12.50
C SER A 135 -16.40 10.37 13.65
N LEU A 136 -15.61 9.32 13.44
CA LEU A 136 -15.23 8.38 14.49
C LEU A 136 -13.88 8.71 15.14
N ARG A 137 -13.29 9.88 14.83
CA ARG A 137 -11.96 10.28 15.33
C ARG A 137 -11.88 10.33 16.86
N ASN A 138 -12.95 10.77 17.51
CA ASN A 138 -13.06 10.84 18.97
C ASN A 138 -13.56 9.52 19.60
N VAL A 139 -13.54 8.43 18.80
CA VAL A 139 -13.87 7.07 19.24
C VAL A 139 -15.26 6.99 19.90
N PRO A 140 -16.34 7.50 19.27
CA PRO A 140 -17.67 7.45 19.86
C PRO A 140 -18.19 6.01 19.92
N SER A 141 -18.99 5.69 20.95
CA SER A 141 -19.58 4.36 21.04
C SER A 141 -20.61 4.13 19.94
N THR A 142 -20.83 2.87 19.55
CA THR A 142 -21.87 2.51 18.59
C THR A 142 -23.25 2.98 19.05
N MET A 143 -23.50 2.98 20.36
CA MET A 143 -24.78 3.45 20.94
C MET A 143 -25.01 4.94 20.68
N ASP A 144 -23.97 5.76 20.79
CA ASP A 144 -24.07 7.21 20.60
C ASP A 144 -24.36 7.52 19.13
N ILE A 145 -23.59 6.93 18.20
CA ILE A 145 -23.82 7.10 16.76
C ILE A 145 -25.23 6.63 16.35
N LEU A 146 -25.68 5.48 16.86
CA LEU A 146 -27.03 4.99 16.57
C LEU A 146 -28.10 5.92 17.14
N SER A 147 -27.91 6.46 18.35
CA SER A 147 -28.86 7.40 18.96
C SER A 147 -29.00 8.66 18.12
N ASP A 148 -27.87 9.25 17.77
CA ASP A 148 -27.82 10.48 16.99
C ASP A 148 -28.51 10.30 15.64
N CYS A 149 -28.22 9.19 14.94
CA CYS A 149 -28.83 8.89 13.66
C CYS A 149 -30.34 8.67 13.80
N ILE A 150 -30.79 7.87 14.77
CA ILE A 150 -32.20 7.53 14.94
C ILE A 150 -33.02 8.77 15.32
N GLN A 151 -32.54 9.58 16.25
CA GLN A 151 -33.22 10.82 16.68
C GLN A 151 -33.35 11.80 15.51
N PHE A 152 -32.36 11.85 14.61
CA PHE A 152 -32.41 12.71 13.43
C PHE A 152 -33.51 12.30 12.44
N PHE A 153 -33.83 11.00 12.32
CA PHE A 153 -34.92 10.54 11.46
C PHE A 153 -36.30 10.89 12.02
N SER A 154 -36.48 10.81 13.34
CA SER A 154 -37.80 10.70 13.96
C SER A 154 -38.25 11.90 14.80
N ASP A 155 -37.43 12.96 14.94
CA ASP A 155 -37.67 14.08 15.88
C ASP A 155 -37.98 13.61 17.32
N GLN A 156 -37.58 12.37 17.67
CA GLN A 156 -37.91 11.74 18.94
C GLN A 156 -37.05 12.29 20.08
N GLN A 157 -37.63 12.34 21.28
CA GLN A 157 -36.88 12.70 22.48
C GLN A 157 -35.93 11.56 22.89
N PRO A 158 -34.77 11.88 23.52
CA PRO A 158 -33.74 10.89 23.84
C PRO A 158 -34.18 9.69 24.71
N GLY A 159 -35.32 9.76 25.39
CA GLY A 159 -35.79 8.74 26.34
C GLY A 159 -36.47 7.51 25.74
N ASP A 160 -36.86 7.51 24.45
CA ASP A 160 -37.65 6.42 23.84
C ASP A 160 -36.81 5.36 23.13
N LEU A 161 -35.48 5.47 23.14
CA LEU A 161 -34.60 4.56 22.42
C LEU A 161 -34.32 3.26 23.19
N PRO A 162 -34.38 2.08 22.55
CA PRO A 162 -34.06 0.80 23.18
C PRO A 162 -32.66 0.78 23.83
N GLU A 163 -32.45 0.03 24.92
CA GLU A 163 -31.14 -0.05 25.58
C GLU A 163 -30.14 -0.98 24.87
N SER A 164 -30.61 -1.89 24.01
CA SER A 164 -29.74 -2.82 23.30
C SER A 164 -29.23 -2.23 21.97
N VAL A 165 -27.92 -2.31 21.75
CA VAL A 165 -27.28 -1.98 20.46
C VAL A 165 -27.96 -2.72 19.30
N GLY A 166 -28.21 -4.02 19.46
CA GLY A 166 -28.83 -4.84 18.42
C GLY A 166 -30.24 -4.37 18.05
N GLN A 167 -31.02 -3.91 19.03
CA GLN A 167 -32.35 -3.34 18.80
C GLN A 167 -32.27 -1.98 18.12
N ARG A 168 -31.31 -1.13 18.49
CA ARG A 168 -31.07 0.16 17.81
C ARG A 168 -30.61 -0.03 16.37
N ILE A 169 -29.75 -1.01 16.07
CA ILE A 169 -29.39 -1.35 14.69
C ILE A 169 -30.62 -1.81 13.89
N SER A 170 -31.53 -2.60 14.49
CA SER A 170 -32.79 -2.98 13.83
C SER A 170 -33.64 -1.76 13.51
N LEU A 171 -33.80 -0.85 14.48
CA LEU A 171 -34.57 0.38 14.31
C LEU A 171 -33.95 1.30 13.24
N LEU A 172 -32.62 1.42 13.22
CA LEU A 172 -31.92 2.14 12.16
C LEU A 172 -32.24 1.51 10.79
N ILE A 173 -32.11 0.19 10.64
CA ILE A 173 -32.39 -0.50 9.38
C ILE A 173 -33.85 -0.29 8.93
N ASP A 174 -34.80 -0.28 9.86
CA ASP A 174 -36.20 0.03 9.54
C ASP A 174 -36.36 1.46 9.02
N ASN A 175 -35.63 2.44 9.58
CA ASN A 175 -35.57 3.79 9.02
C ASN A 175 -34.92 3.79 7.61
N LEU A 176 -33.83 3.05 7.40
CA LEU A 176 -33.17 2.93 6.08
C LEU A 176 -34.06 2.25 5.02
N ARG A 177 -35.05 1.47 5.43
CA ARG A 177 -36.07 0.90 4.52
C ARG A 177 -37.13 1.92 4.16
N ASN A 178 -37.59 2.69 5.14
CA ASN A 178 -38.70 3.63 4.98
C ASN A 178 -38.27 4.94 4.32
N HIS A 179 -37.00 5.32 4.48
CA HIS A 179 -36.42 6.56 3.96
C HIS A 179 -35.15 6.25 3.16
N ARG A 180 -34.93 6.99 2.07
CA ARG A 180 -33.66 6.93 1.33
C ARG A 180 -32.62 7.81 2.02
N CYS A 181 -31.66 7.20 2.71
CA CYS A 181 -30.66 7.89 3.53
C CYS A 181 -29.24 7.67 3.01
N LEU A 182 -28.40 8.70 3.13
CA LEU A 182 -26.96 8.62 2.93
C LEU A 182 -26.27 8.82 4.29
N LEU A 183 -25.67 7.76 4.82
CA LEU A 183 -24.95 7.80 6.09
C LEU A 183 -23.46 7.72 5.82
N ILE A 184 -22.67 8.66 6.31
CA ILE A 184 -21.22 8.65 6.20
C ILE A 184 -20.59 8.48 7.57
N LEU A 185 -19.74 7.45 7.71
CA LEU A 185 -18.86 7.26 8.87
C LEU A 185 -17.41 7.48 8.44
N ASP A 186 -16.84 8.60 8.85
CA ASP A 186 -15.46 8.99 8.57
C ASP A 186 -14.51 8.43 9.65
N ASN A 187 -13.31 8.01 9.25
CA ASN A 187 -12.23 7.53 10.12
C ASN A 187 -12.53 6.24 10.91
N ILE A 188 -12.99 5.18 10.24
CA ILE A 188 -13.21 3.88 10.90
C ILE A 188 -11.94 3.35 11.58
N GLU A 189 -10.73 3.67 11.08
CA GLU A 189 -9.48 3.21 11.70
C GLU A 189 -9.34 3.58 13.19
N SER A 190 -10.00 4.67 13.63
CA SER A 190 -9.96 5.16 15.01
C SER A 190 -10.60 4.19 16.02
N ILE A 191 -11.48 3.29 15.58
CA ILE A 191 -12.11 2.26 16.42
C ILE A 191 -11.53 0.86 16.19
N LEU A 192 -10.51 0.73 15.34
CA LEU A 192 -9.80 -0.52 15.08
C LEU A 192 -8.57 -0.68 15.98
N GLN A 193 -8.26 -1.93 16.31
CA GLN A 193 -7.23 -2.34 17.26
C GLN A 193 -5.82 -2.08 16.72
N GLU A 194 -4.98 -1.50 17.58
CA GLU A 194 -3.57 -1.23 17.28
C GLU A 194 -2.69 -2.40 17.70
N GLY A 195 -1.52 -2.55 17.06
CA GLY A 195 -0.54 -3.60 17.35
C GLY A 195 -1.01 -5.01 16.92
N HIS A 196 -2.10 -5.11 16.17
CA HIS A 196 -2.70 -6.35 15.70
C HIS A 196 -2.92 -6.28 14.18
N ARG A 197 -3.37 -7.39 13.59
CA ARG A 197 -3.75 -7.43 12.18
C ARG A 197 -4.93 -6.48 11.90
N ALA A 198 -5.03 -6.02 10.66
CA ALA A 198 -6.09 -5.17 10.18
C ALA A 198 -7.46 -5.85 10.31
N GLY A 199 -8.49 -5.03 10.53
CA GLY A 199 -9.89 -5.45 10.56
C GLY A 199 -10.40 -5.94 11.92
N TYR A 200 -9.57 -5.95 12.97
CA TYR A 200 -10.01 -6.21 14.34
C TYR A 200 -10.39 -4.92 15.05
N TYR A 201 -11.48 -4.94 15.81
CA TYR A 201 -11.96 -3.80 16.59
C TYR A 201 -11.26 -3.70 17.94
N ARG A 202 -11.18 -2.48 18.46
CA ARG A 202 -10.84 -2.25 19.88
C ARG A 202 -11.91 -2.89 20.77
N GLU A 203 -11.52 -3.30 21.97
CA GLU A 203 -12.45 -3.85 22.96
C GLU A 203 -13.63 -2.89 23.20
N GLY A 204 -14.85 -3.38 23.01
CA GLY A 204 -16.10 -2.61 23.16
C GLY A 204 -16.62 -1.96 21.87
N TYR A 205 -15.87 -2.04 20.76
CA TYR A 205 -16.24 -1.45 19.46
C TYR A 205 -16.65 -2.48 18.41
N GLU A 206 -16.66 -3.77 18.74
CA GLU A 206 -17.01 -4.88 17.85
C GLU A 206 -18.41 -4.73 17.25
N THR A 207 -19.31 -4.04 17.97
CA THR A 207 -20.68 -3.80 17.52
C THR A 207 -20.78 -2.88 16.29
N TYR A 208 -19.73 -2.13 15.93
CA TYR A 208 -19.66 -1.48 14.62
C TYR A 208 -19.56 -2.49 13.47
N GLY A 209 -18.90 -3.62 13.69
CA GLY A 209 -18.87 -4.73 12.73
C GLY A 209 -20.28 -5.27 12.49
N ASP A 210 -21.06 -5.46 13.55
CA ASP A 210 -22.47 -5.85 13.45
C ASP A 210 -23.33 -4.83 12.69
N LEU A 211 -23.08 -3.53 12.87
CA LEU A 211 -23.75 -2.49 12.11
C LEU A 211 -23.44 -2.61 10.60
N ILE A 212 -22.16 -2.65 10.24
CA ILE A 212 -21.70 -2.74 8.84
C ILE A 212 -22.27 -3.99 8.18
N ARG A 213 -22.15 -5.14 8.86
CA ARG A 213 -22.65 -6.42 8.36
C ARG A 213 -24.15 -6.39 8.12
N ARG A 214 -24.93 -5.94 9.10
CA ARG A 214 -26.40 -5.94 8.99
C ARG A 214 -26.91 -4.95 7.95
N VAL A 215 -26.27 -3.79 7.79
CA VAL A 215 -26.59 -2.85 6.69
C VAL A 215 -26.29 -3.50 5.34
N GLY A 216 -25.11 -4.13 5.17
CA GLY A 216 -24.78 -4.81 3.92
C GLY A 216 -25.73 -5.95 3.53
N GLU A 217 -26.12 -6.79 4.50
CA GLU A 217 -26.93 -7.99 4.26
C GLU A 217 -28.43 -7.69 4.08
N THR A 218 -28.96 -6.69 4.77
CA THR A 218 -30.41 -6.45 4.79
C THR A 218 -30.89 -5.62 3.59
N ARG A 219 -32.10 -5.90 3.09
CA ARG A 219 -32.71 -5.10 2.02
C ARG A 219 -33.16 -3.75 2.58
N HIS A 220 -32.69 -2.67 1.96
CA HIS A 220 -33.09 -1.28 2.16
C HIS A 220 -32.68 -0.44 0.94
N GLN A 221 -33.09 0.83 0.89
CA GLN A 221 -32.84 1.76 -0.24
C GLN A 221 -31.76 2.82 0.04
N SER A 222 -31.20 2.80 1.25
CA SER A 222 -30.15 3.71 1.72
C SER A 222 -28.73 3.22 1.44
N CYS A 223 -27.73 4.07 1.68
CA CYS A 223 -26.32 3.76 1.56
C CYS A 223 -25.54 4.19 2.81
N LEU A 224 -24.63 3.34 3.28
CA LEU A 224 -23.61 3.61 4.29
C LEU A 224 -22.24 3.74 3.61
N VAL A 225 -21.64 4.92 3.69
CA VAL A 225 -20.29 5.20 3.18
C VAL A 225 -19.29 5.20 4.33
N LEU A 226 -18.20 4.47 4.19
CA LEU A 226 -17.13 4.36 5.18
C LEU A 226 -15.84 4.97 4.64
N THR A 227 -15.11 5.75 5.42
CA THR A 227 -13.70 6.06 5.12
C THR A 227 -12.79 5.35 6.13
N THR A 228 -11.70 4.74 5.64
CA THR A 228 -10.77 4.05 6.53
C THR A 228 -9.34 4.00 5.99
N ARG A 229 -8.35 3.84 6.86
CA ARG A 229 -7.00 3.40 6.47
C ARG A 229 -6.85 1.89 6.44
N GLU A 230 -7.68 1.19 7.19
CA GLU A 230 -7.60 -0.26 7.39
C GLU A 230 -9.00 -0.86 7.19
N LYS A 231 -9.15 -1.80 6.26
CA LYS A 231 -10.47 -2.39 5.98
C LYS A 231 -11.02 -3.14 7.21
N PRO A 232 -12.27 -2.87 7.65
CA PRO A 232 -12.98 -3.73 8.59
C PRO A 232 -13.10 -5.17 8.10
N GLY A 233 -13.08 -6.14 9.03
CA GLY A 233 -13.10 -7.56 8.70
C GLY A 233 -14.35 -8.01 7.94
N GLU A 234 -15.50 -7.40 8.23
CA GLU A 234 -16.81 -7.73 7.65
C GLU A 234 -16.87 -7.45 6.15
N LEU A 235 -16.12 -6.46 5.66
CA LEU A 235 -16.12 -6.14 4.24
C LEU A 235 -15.56 -7.29 3.41
N ALA A 236 -14.62 -8.07 3.94
CA ALA A 236 -13.95 -9.14 3.20
C ALA A 236 -14.90 -10.28 2.77
N SER A 237 -15.99 -10.52 3.52
CA SER A 237 -16.99 -11.54 3.17
C SER A 237 -18.18 -10.98 2.40
N LEU A 238 -18.36 -9.65 2.40
CA LEU A 238 -19.50 -8.97 1.79
C LEU A 238 -19.17 -8.36 0.44
N GLU A 239 -17.95 -7.91 0.21
CA GLU A 239 -17.58 -7.15 -1.00
C GLU A 239 -17.58 -8.00 -2.27
N GLY A 240 -18.01 -7.41 -3.40
CA GLY A 240 -17.96 -8.06 -4.71
C GLY A 240 -18.56 -7.23 -5.83
N GLU A 241 -18.20 -7.52 -7.09
CA GLU A 241 -18.67 -6.73 -8.25
C GLU A 241 -20.20 -6.74 -8.41
N THR A 242 -20.86 -7.86 -8.15
CA THR A 242 -22.32 -7.97 -8.16
C THR A 242 -22.94 -7.79 -6.78
N SER A 243 -22.13 -7.53 -5.75
CA SER A 243 -22.59 -7.34 -4.37
C SER A 243 -23.09 -5.92 -4.15
N PRO A 244 -24.10 -5.70 -3.29
CA PRO A 244 -24.47 -4.38 -2.80
C PRO A 244 -23.43 -3.80 -1.84
N VAL A 245 -22.34 -4.52 -1.54
CA VAL A 245 -21.20 -4.02 -0.77
C VAL A 245 -19.99 -3.92 -1.69
N ARG A 246 -19.39 -2.73 -1.77
CA ARG A 246 -18.21 -2.48 -2.60
C ARG A 246 -17.18 -1.65 -1.86
N SER A 247 -15.93 -1.80 -2.27
CA SER A 247 -14.81 -1.04 -1.71
C SER A 247 -13.99 -0.41 -2.84
N LEU A 248 -13.56 0.83 -2.64
CA LEU A 248 -12.66 1.55 -3.55
C LEU A 248 -11.35 1.86 -2.84
N GLN A 249 -10.23 1.41 -3.40
CA GLN A 249 -8.89 1.82 -2.97
C GLN A 249 -8.56 3.17 -3.58
N LEU A 250 -8.15 4.13 -2.75
CA LEU A 250 -7.73 5.45 -3.17
C LEU A 250 -6.20 5.53 -3.19
N TYR A 251 -5.64 5.56 -4.40
CA TYR A 251 -4.22 5.78 -4.66
C TYR A 251 -3.87 7.27 -4.69
N GLY A 252 -2.61 7.65 -4.86
CA GLY A 252 -2.19 9.04 -5.03
C GLY A 252 -2.79 9.73 -6.26
N LEU A 253 -2.67 11.06 -6.31
CA LEU A 253 -2.96 11.85 -7.50
C LEU A 253 -1.95 11.53 -8.60
N ASP A 254 -2.40 11.60 -9.86
CA ASP A 254 -1.49 11.50 -10.99
C ASP A 254 -0.64 12.78 -11.13
N GLN A 255 0.32 12.76 -12.05
CA GLN A 255 1.24 13.88 -12.30
C GLN A 255 0.50 15.19 -12.63
N LYS A 256 -0.59 15.11 -13.40
CA LYS A 256 -1.33 16.28 -13.83
C LYS A 256 -2.13 16.87 -12.66
N ASP A 257 -2.91 16.03 -11.99
CA ASP A 257 -3.78 16.43 -10.88
C ASP A 257 -2.96 16.87 -9.66
N GLY A 258 -1.83 16.20 -9.39
CA GLY A 258 -0.90 16.54 -8.32
C GLY A 258 -0.24 17.90 -8.55
N ARG A 259 0.15 18.19 -9.79
CA ARG A 259 0.69 19.51 -10.16
C ARG A 259 -0.38 20.58 -10.08
N GLU A 260 -1.57 20.31 -10.61
CA GLU A 260 -2.72 21.24 -10.57
C GLU A 260 -3.06 21.65 -9.13
N MET A 261 -3.09 20.68 -8.22
CA MET A 261 -3.31 20.92 -6.79
C MET A 261 -2.29 21.89 -6.17
N LEU A 262 -1.04 21.90 -6.67
CA LEU A 262 0.05 22.72 -6.16
C LEU A 262 0.26 24.04 -6.93
N GLN A 263 -0.48 24.30 -8.02
CA GLN A 263 -0.28 25.49 -8.87
C GLN A 263 -0.35 26.82 -8.10
N ASN A 264 -1.24 26.93 -7.12
CA ASN A 264 -1.43 28.15 -6.34
C ASN A 264 -0.36 28.37 -5.24
N ARG A 265 0.69 27.55 -5.20
CA ARG A 265 1.74 27.62 -4.16
C ARG A 265 3.04 28.27 -4.63
N ASN A 266 3.09 28.82 -5.84
CA ASN A 266 4.23 29.55 -6.41
C ASN A 266 5.55 28.75 -6.45
N LEU A 267 5.46 27.42 -6.62
CA LEU A 267 6.64 26.57 -6.80
C LEU A 267 7.23 26.69 -8.21
N SER A 268 8.54 26.50 -8.30
CA SER A 268 9.35 26.56 -9.52
C SER A 268 10.19 25.30 -9.68
N GLY A 269 10.43 24.87 -10.92
CA GLY A 269 11.17 23.65 -11.25
C GLY A 269 10.93 23.21 -12.69
N SER A 270 11.80 22.33 -13.20
CA SER A 270 11.59 21.66 -14.50
C SER A 270 10.44 20.66 -14.43
N GLU A 271 9.97 20.18 -15.59
CA GLU A 271 8.97 19.11 -15.67
C GLU A 271 9.46 17.83 -14.96
N ASP A 272 10.75 17.53 -15.07
CA ASP A 272 11.37 16.38 -14.39
C ASP A 272 11.34 16.57 -12.87
N ALA A 273 11.67 17.77 -12.36
CA ALA A 273 11.62 18.06 -10.93
C ALA A 273 10.19 17.93 -10.36
N TRP A 274 9.18 18.39 -11.10
CA TRP A 274 7.78 18.16 -10.73
C TRP A 274 7.42 16.68 -10.72
N THR A 275 7.87 15.95 -11.74
CA THR A 275 7.64 14.51 -11.88
C THR A 275 8.23 13.75 -10.69
N ASP A 276 9.47 14.05 -10.35
CA ASP A 276 10.21 13.44 -9.24
C ASP A 276 9.58 13.77 -7.89
N LEU A 277 9.15 15.02 -7.68
CA LEU A 277 8.46 15.42 -6.44
C LEU A 277 7.16 14.63 -6.25
N ILE A 278 6.30 14.58 -7.27
CA ILE A 278 5.01 13.89 -7.19
C ILE A 278 5.23 12.38 -7.03
N HIS A 279 6.20 11.82 -7.75
CA HIS A 279 6.55 10.40 -7.68
C HIS A 279 7.13 10.01 -6.30
N ARG A 280 8.01 10.83 -5.72
CA ARG A 280 8.62 10.62 -4.40
C ARG A 280 7.58 10.51 -3.29
N TYR A 281 6.54 11.33 -3.33
CA TYR A 281 5.42 11.28 -2.36
C TYR A 281 4.25 10.41 -2.82
N SER A 282 4.42 9.60 -3.86
CA SER A 282 3.38 8.72 -4.41
C SER A 282 2.06 9.44 -4.67
N GLY A 283 2.10 10.70 -5.10
CA GLY A 283 0.91 11.52 -5.33
C GLY A 283 0.06 11.83 -4.08
N ASN A 284 0.57 11.61 -2.86
CA ASN A 284 -0.18 11.80 -1.63
C ASN A 284 -0.52 13.29 -1.41
N PRO A 285 -1.80 13.71 -1.47
CA PRO A 285 -2.20 15.11 -1.41
C PRO A 285 -1.74 15.85 -0.15
N LEU A 286 -1.83 15.20 1.02
CA LEU A 286 -1.44 15.83 2.28
C LEU A 286 0.08 15.97 2.38
N ALA A 287 0.84 14.93 2.01
CA ALA A 287 2.29 15.00 2.00
C ALA A 287 2.80 16.07 1.02
N LEU A 288 2.24 16.11 -0.19
CA LEU A 288 2.56 17.14 -1.19
C LEU A 288 2.23 18.56 -0.70
N LYS A 289 1.11 18.74 0.01
CA LYS A 289 0.79 20.04 0.62
C LYS A 289 1.79 20.44 1.70
N ILE A 290 2.21 19.53 2.58
CA ILE A 290 3.19 19.79 3.62
C ILE A 290 4.54 20.15 2.98
N VAL A 291 5.02 19.32 2.06
CA VAL A 291 6.34 19.49 1.45
C VAL A 291 6.39 20.74 0.57
N SER A 292 5.32 21.07 -0.14
CA SER A 292 5.26 22.31 -0.92
C SER A 292 5.43 23.57 -0.06
N GLU A 293 5.00 23.53 1.20
CA GLU A 293 5.23 24.63 2.14
C GLU A 293 6.71 24.73 2.49
N THR A 294 7.34 23.60 2.80
CA THR A 294 8.78 23.55 3.08
C THR A 294 9.63 24.00 1.91
N VAL A 295 9.31 23.56 0.69
CA VAL A 295 10.01 24.01 -0.54
C VAL A 295 9.92 25.53 -0.67
N ARG A 296 8.75 26.10 -0.40
CA ARG A 296 8.54 27.55 -0.45
C ARG A 296 9.36 28.29 0.60
N GLU A 297 9.32 27.82 1.85
CA GLU A 297 9.92 28.50 3.00
C GLU A 297 11.45 28.35 3.06
N LEU A 298 11.98 27.17 2.75
CA LEU A 298 13.40 26.83 2.96
C LEU A 298 14.22 26.78 1.67
N PHE A 299 13.58 26.55 0.52
CA PHE A 299 14.27 26.33 -0.76
C PHE A 299 13.92 27.40 -1.80
N SER A 300 13.48 28.58 -1.36
CA SER A 300 13.12 29.70 -2.23
C SER A 300 12.12 29.32 -3.33
N SER A 301 11.21 28.39 -3.03
CA SER A 301 10.24 27.82 -3.97
C SER A 301 10.84 26.99 -5.12
N ASN A 302 12.10 26.56 -5.04
CA ASN A 302 12.73 25.72 -6.05
C ASN A 302 12.66 24.23 -5.67
N ILE A 303 11.94 23.44 -6.47
CA ILE A 303 11.75 22.01 -6.24
C ILE A 303 13.06 21.24 -6.42
N ALA A 304 13.90 21.61 -7.40
CA ALA A 304 15.14 20.89 -7.67
C ALA A 304 16.13 20.99 -6.49
N ASP A 305 16.21 22.17 -5.86
CA ASP A 305 17.07 22.38 -4.70
C ASP A 305 16.63 21.49 -3.53
N PHE A 306 15.31 21.38 -3.29
CA PHE A 306 14.77 20.45 -2.30
C PHE A 306 15.04 18.98 -2.63
N LEU A 307 14.87 18.57 -3.89
CA LEU A 307 15.05 17.17 -4.28
C LEU A 307 16.49 16.68 -4.15
N ASN A 308 17.46 17.60 -4.17
CA ASN A 308 18.88 17.33 -3.97
C ASN A 308 19.25 17.02 -2.50
N GLU A 309 18.37 17.35 -1.55
CA GLU A 309 18.58 17.00 -0.14
C GLU A 309 18.35 15.49 0.11
N GLU A 310 19.11 14.93 1.04
CA GLU A 310 19.03 13.50 1.40
C GLU A 310 17.78 13.17 2.23
N THR A 311 17.22 14.15 2.97
CA THR A 311 16.07 13.94 3.87
C THR A 311 14.74 14.24 3.20
N ALA A 312 14.10 13.21 2.64
CA ALA A 312 12.81 13.33 1.96
C ALA A 312 11.59 13.33 2.91
N ILE A 313 11.65 12.64 4.05
CA ILE A 313 10.51 12.50 4.96
C ILE A 313 10.82 13.20 6.29
N PHE A 314 10.06 14.24 6.62
CA PHE A 314 10.27 15.04 7.83
C PHE A 314 8.96 15.69 8.31
N GLY A 315 8.97 16.17 9.55
CA GLY A 315 7.87 16.91 10.17
C GLY A 315 6.52 16.18 10.05
N GLY A 316 5.47 16.90 9.65
CA GLY A 316 4.12 16.34 9.58
C GLY A 316 3.98 15.12 8.66
N VAL A 317 4.82 14.96 7.64
CA VAL A 317 4.79 13.74 6.79
C VAL A 317 5.30 12.54 7.58
N TYR A 318 6.39 12.71 8.32
CA TYR A 318 6.95 11.68 9.20
C TYR A 318 5.93 11.30 10.29
N ASP A 319 5.28 12.27 10.93
CA ASP A 319 4.29 12.02 12.00
C ASP A 319 3.10 11.18 11.50
N ILE A 320 2.56 11.48 10.32
CA ILE A 320 1.40 10.78 9.76
C ILE A 320 1.72 9.32 9.40
N LEU A 321 2.94 9.07 8.90
CA LEU A 321 3.40 7.72 8.58
C LEU A 321 3.80 6.96 9.84
N GLY A 322 4.42 7.64 10.82
CA GLY A 322 4.71 7.11 12.15
C GLY A 322 3.47 6.60 12.86
N GLN A 323 2.41 7.40 12.91
CA GLN A 323 1.11 6.98 13.47
C GLN A 323 0.52 5.74 12.79
N GLN A 324 0.79 5.53 11.49
CA GLN A 324 0.32 4.34 10.78
C GLN A 324 1.21 3.12 11.05
N PHE A 325 2.52 3.34 11.14
CA PHE A 325 3.51 2.32 11.44
C PHE A 325 3.39 1.79 12.87
N ASP A 326 3.13 2.66 13.84
CA ASP A 326 3.00 2.28 15.25
C ASP A 326 1.78 1.40 15.53
N ARG A 327 0.81 1.38 14.60
CA ARG A 327 -0.38 0.52 14.67
C ARG A 327 -0.15 -0.91 14.17
N LEU A 328 1.01 -1.18 13.58
CA LEU A 328 1.37 -2.48 13.02
C LEU A 328 1.80 -3.46 14.12
N SER A 329 1.50 -4.74 13.92
CA SER A 329 2.12 -5.82 14.69
C SER A 329 3.62 -5.94 14.37
N GLU A 330 4.39 -6.56 15.27
CA GLU A 330 5.84 -6.77 15.06
C GLU A 330 6.16 -7.48 13.74
N LEU A 331 5.32 -8.45 13.34
CA LEU A 331 5.51 -9.16 12.07
C LEU A 331 5.22 -8.29 10.85
N GLU A 332 4.23 -7.43 10.92
CA GLU A 332 3.99 -6.46 9.85
C GLU A 332 5.16 -5.47 9.73
N GLN A 333 5.74 -5.02 10.85
CA GLN A 333 6.92 -4.16 10.85
C GLN A 333 8.15 -4.87 10.25
N ASP A 334 8.43 -6.11 10.65
CA ASP A 334 9.51 -6.92 10.08
C ASP A 334 9.36 -7.07 8.55
N ILE A 335 8.14 -7.35 8.07
CA ILE A 335 7.89 -7.47 6.63
C ILE A 335 8.17 -6.14 5.93
N LEU A 336 7.74 -5.01 6.50
CA LEU A 336 8.03 -3.70 5.90
C LEU A 336 9.53 -3.41 5.83
N TYR A 337 10.31 -3.81 6.85
CA TYR A 337 11.77 -3.70 6.80
C TYR A 337 12.37 -4.55 5.68
N TRP A 338 11.94 -5.80 5.52
CA TRP A 338 12.42 -6.65 4.43
C TRP A 338 12.07 -6.10 3.04
N LEU A 339 10.84 -5.64 2.83
CA LEU A 339 10.44 -5.01 1.56
C LEU A 339 11.28 -3.75 1.27
N THR A 340 11.70 -3.03 2.31
CA THR A 340 12.57 -1.85 2.20
C THR A 340 14.02 -2.22 1.88
N ILE A 341 14.53 -3.31 2.44
CA ILE A 341 15.88 -3.81 2.19
C ILE A 341 16.01 -4.35 0.77
N GLU A 342 15.05 -5.16 0.32
CA GLU A 342 15.09 -5.80 -0.99
C GLU A 342 14.97 -4.81 -2.16
N ARG A 343 14.20 -3.72 -1.99
CA ARG A 343 14.04 -2.63 -2.99
C ARG A 343 13.58 -3.09 -4.38
N GLU A 344 13.03 -4.29 -4.48
CA GLU A 344 12.37 -4.87 -5.65
C GLU A 344 11.07 -5.57 -5.21
N ASP A 345 10.28 -6.08 -6.16
CA ASP A 345 9.16 -6.96 -5.84
C ASP A 345 9.65 -8.22 -5.10
N VAL A 346 9.07 -8.51 -3.94
CA VAL A 346 9.44 -9.65 -3.08
C VAL A 346 8.31 -10.67 -3.03
N THR A 347 8.60 -11.96 -3.13
CA THR A 347 7.59 -13.01 -3.00
C THR A 347 7.37 -13.44 -1.54
N LEU A 348 6.30 -14.22 -1.28
CA LEU A 348 6.12 -14.86 0.04
C LEU A 348 7.26 -15.85 0.38
N GLU A 349 7.85 -16.47 -0.64
CA GLU A 349 8.94 -17.42 -0.45
C GLU A 349 10.21 -16.68 -0.02
N ASP A 350 10.54 -15.58 -0.68
CA ASP A 350 11.68 -14.72 -0.34
C ASP A 350 11.57 -14.20 1.10
N LEU A 351 10.40 -13.64 1.48
CA LEU A 351 10.15 -13.18 2.85
C LEU A 351 10.33 -14.29 3.89
N ARG A 352 9.85 -15.51 3.59
CA ARG A 352 9.99 -16.66 4.47
C ARG A 352 11.44 -17.10 4.62
N GLU A 353 12.24 -17.01 3.56
CA GLU A 353 13.66 -17.36 3.62
C GLU A 353 14.49 -16.31 4.38
N GLN A 354 14.06 -15.05 4.36
CA GLN A 354 14.77 -13.94 4.99
C GLN A 354 14.50 -13.80 6.50
N ILE A 355 13.25 -14.00 6.92
CA ILE A 355 12.84 -13.89 8.33
C ILE A 355 13.45 -15.04 9.14
N ILE A 356 14.33 -14.70 10.08
CA ILE A 356 15.09 -15.68 10.87
C ILE A 356 14.26 -16.39 11.95
N ARG A 357 13.15 -15.78 12.39
CA ARG A 357 12.28 -16.38 13.41
C ARG A 357 11.35 -17.43 12.77
N PRO A 358 11.09 -18.57 13.43
CA PRO A 358 10.12 -19.55 12.94
C PRO A 358 8.75 -18.91 12.76
N ILE A 359 8.23 -18.96 11.53
CA ILE A 359 6.94 -18.41 11.16
C ILE A 359 6.15 -19.42 10.35
N SER A 360 4.85 -19.56 10.65
CA SER A 360 3.98 -20.41 9.84
C SER A 360 3.61 -19.71 8.53
N SER A 361 3.42 -20.47 7.44
CA SER A 361 2.94 -19.90 6.18
C SER A 361 1.62 -19.15 6.33
N ARG A 362 0.78 -19.57 7.30
CA ARG A 362 -0.47 -18.89 7.62
C ARG A 362 -0.22 -17.49 8.20
N ASP A 363 0.64 -17.38 9.21
CA ASP A 363 0.89 -16.11 9.87
C ASP A 363 1.54 -15.10 8.93
N LEU A 364 2.47 -15.56 8.08
CA LEU A 364 3.10 -14.72 7.05
C LEU A 364 2.05 -14.22 6.04
N LEU A 365 1.19 -15.10 5.55
CA LEU A 365 0.12 -14.73 4.61
C LEU A 365 -0.88 -13.76 5.25
N GLU A 366 -1.28 -14.00 6.50
CA GLU A 366 -2.21 -13.13 7.23
C GLU A 366 -1.58 -11.74 7.49
N ALA A 367 -0.28 -11.66 7.77
CA ALA A 367 0.44 -10.39 7.94
C ALA A 367 0.59 -9.60 6.63
N VAL A 368 0.99 -10.25 5.53
CA VAL A 368 1.07 -9.60 4.22
C VAL A 368 -0.32 -9.12 3.77
N ARG A 369 -1.35 -9.95 3.93
CA ARG A 369 -2.74 -9.55 3.63
C ARG A 369 -3.17 -8.34 4.45
N SER A 370 -2.79 -8.30 5.73
CA SER A 370 -3.06 -7.18 6.62
C SER A 370 -2.40 -5.88 6.12
N LEU A 371 -1.13 -5.92 5.72
CA LEU A 371 -0.43 -4.77 5.14
C LEU A 371 -1.07 -4.24 3.84
N VAL A 372 -1.56 -5.15 2.98
CA VAL A 372 -2.32 -4.78 1.78
C VAL A 372 -3.65 -4.11 2.16
N GLN A 373 -4.36 -4.62 3.16
CA GLN A 373 -5.60 -4.02 3.66
C GLN A 373 -5.40 -2.65 4.32
N ARG A 374 -4.18 -2.37 4.81
CA ARG A 374 -3.73 -1.06 5.31
C ARG A 374 -3.23 -0.12 4.21
N SER A 375 -3.19 -0.58 2.95
CA SER A 375 -2.66 0.15 1.80
C SER A 375 -1.20 0.61 1.96
N LEU A 376 -0.40 -0.12 2.75
CA LEU A 376 1.03 0.12 2.93
C LEU A 376 1.87 -0.68 1.92
N VAL A 377 1.35 -1.83 1.49
CA VAL A 377 1.97 -2.73 0.50
C VAL A 377 1.14 -2.76 -0.77
N GLU A 378 1.82 -2.71 -1.91
CA GLU A 378 1.27 -2.89 -3.24
C GLU A 378 1.52 -4.32 -3.73
N THR A 379 0.58 -4.85 -4.49
CA THR A 379 0.69 -6.19 -5.08
C THR A 379 0.91 -6.09 -6.58
N SER A 380 1.92 -6.80 -7.09
CA SER A 380 2.18 -6.96 -8.50
C SER A 380 2.06 -8.44 -8.89
N PRO A 381 2.07 -8.79 -10.19
CA PRO A 381 2.15 -10.19 -10.61
C PRO A 381 3.43 -10.90 -10.14
N VAL A 382 4.45 -10.14 -9.75
CA VAL A 382 5.80 -10.64 -9.43
C VAL A 382 6.02 -10.74 -7.91
N GLY A 383 5.28 -9.98 -7.11
CA GLY A 383 5.40 -10.00 -5.66
C GLY A 383 4.74 -8.81 -4.99
N PHE A 384 5.37 -8.36 -3.91
CA PHE A 384 4.95 -7.26 -3.06
C PHE A 384 6.01 -6.16 -3.04
N THR A 385 5.58 -4.91 -3.01
CA THR A 385 6.46 -3.75 -2.87
C THR A 385 5.79 -2.67 -2.01
N LEU A 386 6.54 -1.63 -1.67
CA LEU A 386 6.04 -0.48 -0.92
C LEU A 386 5.80 0.70 -1.86
N GLN A 387 4.80 1.53 -1.52
CA GLN A 387 4.71 2.88 -2.09
C GLN A 387 6.00 3.66 -1.76
N ASN A 388 6.52 4.44 -2.72
CA ASN A 388 7.75 5.23 -2.54
C ASN A 388 7.79 6.00 -1.22
N VAL A 389 6.71 6.72 -0.89
CA VAL A 389 6.65 7.51 0.35
C VAL A 389 6.75 6.65 1.61
N VAL A 390 6.23 5.42 1.57
CA VAL A 390 6.33 4.45 2.66
C VAL A 390 7.74 3.85 2.69
N MET A 391 8.33 3.52 1.54
CA MET A 391 9.70 3.01 1.44
C MET A 391 10.72 4.00 2.01
N GLU A 392 10.60 5.28 1.68
CA GLU A 392 11.47 6.34 2.21
C GLU A 392 11.33 6.46 3.74
N PHE A 393 10.09 6.45 4.25
CA PHE A 393 9.83 6.51 5.69
C PHE A 393 10.39 5.30 6.44
N VAL A 394 10.10 4.08 5.96
CA VAL A 394 10.57 2.85 6.59
C VAL A 394 12.10 2.73 6.51
N THR A 395 12.73 3.22 5.43
CA THR A 395 14.19 3.30 5.31
C THR A 395 14.78 4.15 6.45
N GLY A 396 14.27 5.37 6.64
CA GLY A 396 14.75 6.27 7.69
C GLY A 396 14.57 5.65 9.08
N ARG A 397 13.38 5.11 9.36
CA ARG A 397 13.07 4.47 10.65
C ARG A 397 13.94 3.24 10.92
N PHE A 398 14.22 2.43 9.90
CA PHE A 398 15.12 1.28 10.02
C PHE A 398 16.53 1.71 10.41
N ILE A 399 17.06 2.75 9.75
CA ILE A 399 18.40 3.29 10.03
C ILE A 399 18.47 3.88 11.45
N GLU A 400 17.46 4.67 11.85
CA GLU A 400 17.35 5.22 13.21
C GLU A 400 17.38 4.11 14.27
N GLN A 401 16.57 3.07 14.09
CA GLN A 401 16.53 1.97 15.05
C GLN A 401 17.85 1.19 15.09
N VAL A 402 18.43 0.84 13.94
CA VAL A 402 19.72 0.13 13.90
C VAL A 402 20.85 0.99 14.48
N TYR A 403 20.85 2.30 14.24
CA TYR A 403 21.79 3.23 14.85
C TYR A 403 21.71 3.19 16.37
N ASP A 404 20.49 3.24 16.93
CA ASP A 404 20.26 3.17 18.37
C ASP A 404 20.69 1.80 18.94
N GLU A 405 20.40 0.70 18.23
CA GLU A 405 20.81 -0.65 18.62
C GLU A 405 22.33 -0.81 18.69
N ILE A 406 23.07 -0.30 17.69
CA ILE A 406 24.55 -0.34 17.69
C ILE A 406 25.10 0.55 18.81
N SER A 407 24.51 1.73 19.00
CA SER A 407 24.93 2.68 20.04
C SER A 407 24.73 2.11 21.45
N THR A 408 23.62 1.41 21.67
CA THR A 408 23.24 0.79 22.96
C THR A 408 23.70 -0.65 23.12
N GLU A 409 24.31 -1.24 22.08
CA GLU A 409 24.77 -2.64 22.04
C GLU A 409 23.63 -3.67 22.24
N THR A 410 22.38 -3.28 21.98
CA THR A 410 21.18 -4.14 22.05
C THR A 410 20.65 -4.41 20.66
N ILE A 411 21.08 -5.52 20.06
CA ILE A 411 20.94 -5.78 18.61
C ILE A 411 19.78 -6.71 18.26
N LEU A 412 18.60 -6.16 17.99
CA LEU A 412 17.42 -6.91 17.55
C LEU A 412 17.28 -6.88 16.03
N LEU A 413 17.09 -5.71 15.42
CA LEU A 413 17.04 -5.51 13.98
C LEU A 413 18.40 -5.75 13.33
N PHE A 414 19.48 -5.28 13.95
CA PHE A 414 20.84 -5.51 13.45
C PHE A 414 21.21 -7.00 13.39
N HIS A 415 20.56 -7.84 14.20
CA HIS A 415 20.68 -9.29 14.14
C HIS A 415 19.70 -9.95 13.17
N SER A 416 18.47 -9.46 13.11
CA SER A 416 17.37 -10.09 12.35
C SER A 416 17.23 -9.66 10.90
N HIS A 417 17.88 -8.56 10.49
CA HIS A 417 17.78 -7.99 9.15
C HIS A 417 19.17 -7.73 8.55
N ALA A 418 19.31 -7.86 7.24
CA ALA A 418 20.54 -7.54 6.53
C ALA A 418 20.59 -6.04 6.20
N LEU A 419 21.75 -5.40 6.35
CA LEU A 419 21.96 -4.02 5.88
C LEU A 419 22.16 -3.95 4.36
N ILE A 420 22.77 -4.99 3.80
CA ILE A 420 22.92 -5.21 2.36
C ILE A 420 22.71 -6.70 2.08
N SER A 421 22.20 -7.04 0.90
CA SER A 421 22.06 -8.41 0.43
C SER A 421 23.22 -8.74 -0.51
N ALA A 422 24.12 -9.63 -0.08
CA ALA A 422 25.28 -10.06 -0.85
C ALA A 422 24.87 -10.76 -2.16
N GLN A 423 23.74 -11.46 -2.14
CA GLN A 423 23.22 -12.21 -3.28
C GLN A 423 22.34 -11.37 -4.23
N ALA A 424 22.01 -10.12 -3.86
CA ALA A 424 21.25 -9.23 -4.71
C ALA A 424 22.03 -8.83 -5.99
N LYS A 425 21.28 -8.38 -6.99
CA LYS A 425 21.86 -7.79 -8.21
C LYS A 425 22.69 -6.57 -7.85
N ASP A 426 23.75 -6.30 -8.61
CA ASP A 426 24.71 -5.23 -8.30
C ASP A 426 24.05 -3.86 -8.12
N TYR A 427 23.09 -3.48 -8.96
CA TYR A 427 22.40 -2.19 -8.81
C TYR A 427 21.55 -2.11 -7.55
N VAL A 428 20.91 -3.21 -7.12
CA VAL A 428 20.12 -3.28 -5.88
C VAL A 428 21.07 -3.10 -4.71
N ARG A 429 22.18 -3.84 -4.68
CA ARG A 429 23.18 -3.75 -3.62
C ARG A 429 23.81 -2.35 -3.54
N GLN A 430 24.12 -1.72 -4.68
CA GLN A 430 24.59 -0.32 -4.69
C GLN A 430 23.53 0.64 -4.12
N SER A 431 22.25 0.41 -4.41
CA SER A 431 21.16 1.18 -3.82
C SER A 431 21.05 0.98 -2.30
N GLN A 432 21.18 -0.26 -1.81
CA GLN A 432 21.20 -0.59 -0.38
C GLN A 432 22.39 0.09 0.32
N ILE A 433 23.57 0.05 -0.29
CA ILE A 433 24.76 0.73 0.24
C ILE A 433 24.50 2.23 0.34
N ARG A 434 24.02 2.87 -0.73
CA ARG A 434 23.78 4.32 -0.77
C ARG A 434 22.73 4.77 0.22
N LEU A 435 21.65 4.01 0.39
CA LEU A 435 20.44 4.46 1.09
C LEU A 435 20.26 3.86 2.47
N ILE A 436 21.01 2.82 2.86
CA ILE A 436 20.94 2.17 4.17
C ILE A 436 22.32 2.19 4.85
N LEU A 437 23.31 1.54 4.25
CA LEU A 437 24.62 1.36 4.88
C LEU A 437 25.37 2.68 5.08
N LYS A 438 25.46 3.51 4.03
CA LYS A 438 26.17 4.79 4.06
C LYS A 438 25.57 5.74 5.12
N PRO A 439 24.26 6.06 5.12
CA PRO A 439 23.70 6.97 6.12
C PRO A 439 23.90 6.48 7.55
N LEU A 440 23.74 5.17 7.78
CA LEU A 440 23.99 4.56 9.10
C LEU A 440 25.44 4.75 9.55
N VAL A 441 26.41 4.45 8.67
CA VAL A 441 27.84 4.62 8.95
C VAL A 441 28.18 6.09 9.16
N ASP A 442 27.68 6.99 8.32
CA ASP A 442 27.92 8.43 8.45
C ASP A 442 27.40 8.97 9.79
N TRP A 443 26.24 8.52 10.26
CA TRP A 443 25.69 8.92 11.56
C TRP A 443 26.56 8.42 12.72
N LEU A 444 27.00 7.16 12.67
CA LEU A 444 27.91 6.60 13.68
C LEU A 444 29.25 7.33 13.70
N GLN A 445 29.84 7.60 12.52
CA GLN A 445 31.10 8.33 12.41
C GLN A 445 30.98 9.77 12.87
N ALA A 446 29.85 10.45 12.61
CA ALA A 446 29.61 11.81 13.07
C ALA A 446 29.59 11.93 14.61
N GLN A 447 29.14 10.89 15.33
CA GLN A 447 29.01 10.89 16.79
C GLN A 447 30.19 10.23 17.51
N LEU A 448 30.73 9.15 16.96
CA LEU A 448 31.75 8.30 17.61
C LEU A 448 33.13 8.38 16.95
N GLY A 449 33.22 8.93 15.74
CA GLY A 449 34.39 8.79 14.88
C GLY A 449 34.55 7.36 14.33
N GLN A 450 35.56 7.14 13.50
CA GLN A 450 35.84 5.81 12.92
C GLN A 450 36.24 4.79 14.00
N GLU A 451 37.24 5.12 14.83
CA GLU A 451 37.71 4.21 15.90
C GLU A 451 36.58 3.84 16.87
N GLY A 452 35.77 4.82 17.30
CA GLY A 452 34.64 4.55 18.19
C GLY A 452 33.55 3.68 17.55
N THR A 453 33.35 3.80 16.24
CA THR A 453 32.44 2.92 15.49
C THR A 453 32.99 1.50 15.43
N GLU A 454 34.28 1.32 15.10
CA GLU A 454 34.95 0.02 15.07
C GLU A 454 34.93 -0.65 16.47
N ASP A 455 35.17 0.12 17.53
CA ASP A 455 35.08 -0.36 18.92
C ASP A 455 33.69 -0.89 19.28
N LYS A 456 32.63 -0.20 18.84
CA LYS A 456 31.24 -0.66 19.04
C LYS A 456 30.98 -1.97 18.31
N LEU A 457 31.37 -2.05 17.03
CA LEU A 457 31.22 -3.28 16.24
C LEU A 457 32.00 -4.45 16.85
N ASN A 458 33.20 -4.20 17.38
CA ASN A 458 34.03 -5.20 18.06
C ASN A 458 33.40 -5.71 19.36
N LYS A 459 32.80 -4.82 20.16
CA LYS A 459 32.06 -5.21 21.38
C LYS A 459 30.86 -6.07 21.05
N ILE A 460 30.09 -5.68 20.03
CA ILE A 460 28.93 -6.46 19.56
C ILE A 460 29.40 -7.83 19.06
N LEU A 461 30.48 -7.89 18.28
CA LEU A 461 31.07 -9.15 17.81
C LEU A 461 31.47 -10.07 18.97
N ALA A 462 32.14 -9.53 19.99
CA ALA A 462 32.51 -10.28 21.18
C ALA A 462 31.28 -10.82 21.93
N GLY A 463 30.27 -9.98 22.15
CA GLY A 463 29.02 -10.38 22.81
C GLY A 463 28.24 -11.44 22.03
N LEU A 464 28.23 -11.36 20.70
CA LEU A 464 27.61 -12.37 19.84
C LEU A 464 28.26 -13.75 20.03
N ARG A 465 29.59 -13.81 20.15
CA ARG A 465 30.31 -15.09 20.33
C ARG A 465 30.00 -15.76 21.66
N GLU A 466 29.68 -14.99 22.69
CA GLU A 466 29.32 -15.52 24.00
C GLU A 466 27.87 -16.03 24.05
N THR A 467 26.98 -15.43 23.26
CA THR A 467 25.52 -15.60 23.40
C THR A 467 24.87 -16.38 22.26
N THR A 468 25.49 -16.40 21.07
CA THR A 468 24.87 -16.94 19.86
C THR A 468 25.11 -18.44 19.74
N ASN A 469 24.05 -19.18 19.39
CA ASN A 469 24.19 -20.55 18.93
C ASN A 469 24.52 -20.54 17.42
N PRO A 470 25.65 -21.11 16.96
CA PRO A 470 26.03 -21.14 15.54
C PRO A 470 24.98 -21.76 14.61
N GLN A 471 24.08 -22.58 15.14
CA GLN A 471 23.01 -23.22 14.36
C GLN A 471 21.78 -22.32 14.17
N GLN A 472 21.72 -21.17 14.85
CA GLN A 472 20.64 -20.21 14.65
C GLN A 472 21.00 -19.24 13.51
N PRO A 473 20.05 -18.98 12.60
CA PRO A 473 20.25 -18.03 11.51
C PRO A 473 20.38 -16.60 12.06
N GLY A 474 21.18 -15.77 11.40
CA GLY A 474 21.37 -14.38 11.82
C GLY A 474 22.24 -13.56 10.87
N TYR A 475 22.00 -12.24 10.84
CA TYR A 475 22.67 -11.30 9.94
C TYR A 475 23.74 -10.45 10.61
N ALA A 476 23.78 -10.37 11.95
CA ALA A 476 24.69 -9.46 12.66
C ALA A 476 26.17 -9.66 12.26
N GLY A 477 26.65 -10.90 12.15
CA GLY A 477 28.03 -11.17 11.75
C GLY A 477 28.36 -10.66 10.34
N GLY A 478 27.42 -10.82 9.39
CA GLY A 478 27.58 -10.28 8.04
C GLY A 478 27.44 -8.77 7.99
N ASN A 479 26.52 -8.18 8.77
CA ASN A 479 26.35 -6.74 8.89
C ASN A 479 27.63 -6.07 9.43
N ILE A 480 28.24 -6.64 10.48
CA ILE A 480 29.52 -6.17 11.03
C ILE A 480 30.60 -6.19 9.94
N LEU A 481 30.76 -7.30 9.22
CA LEU A 481 31.75 -7.38 8.13
C LEU A 481 31.50 -6.33 7.05
N ASN A 482 30.26 -6.22 6.56
CA ASN A 482 29.92 -5.28 5.51
C ASN A 482 30.17 -3.83 5.94
N MET A 483 29.92 -3.47 7.20
CA MET A 483 30.24 -2.16 7.76
C MET A 483 31.75 -1.92 7.85
N LEU A 484 32.53 -2.87 8.38
CA LEU A 484 33.99 -2.74 8.48
C LEU A 484 34.65 -2.63 7.09
N ILE A 485 34.15 -3.40 6.12
CA ILE A 485 34.60 -3.33 4.72
C ILE A 485 34.29 -1.95 4.14
N TYR A 486 33.09 -1.42 4.39
CA TYR A 486 32.69 -0.08 3.93
C TYR A 486 33.54 1.04 4.54
N LEU A 487 33.88 0.91 5.83
CA LEU A 487 34.77 1.82 6.56
C LEU A 487 36.23 1.77 6.07
N GLY A 488 36.60 0.73 5.30
CA GLY A 488 38.00 0.49 4.92
C GLY A 488 38.87 0.04 6.10
N SER A 489 38.26 -0.54 7.14
CA SER A 489 38.94 -1.03 8.34
C SER A 489 39.87 -2.21 8.03
N ASP A 490 40.97 -2.34 8.76
CA ASP A 490 41.78 -3.55 8.74
C ASP A 490 41.09 -4.65 9.54
N ILE A 491 40.44 -5.57 8.83
CA ILE A 491 39.74 -6.70 9.44
C ILE A 491 40.65 -7.88 9.75
N SER A 492 41.98 -7.73 9.62
CA SER A 492 42.91 -8.80 9.91
C SER A 492 42.79 -9.29 11.37
N ASN A 493 42.85 -10.60 11.59
CA ASN A 493 42.72 -11.23 12.91
C ASN A 493 41.33 -11.13 13.58
N TYR A 494 40.31 -10.62 12.89
CA TYR A 494 38.94 -10.65 13.41
C TYR A 494 38.46 -12.10 13.57
N ASP A 495 37.67 -12.35 14.61
CA ASP A 495 37.18 -13.68 14.94
C ASP A 495 35.66 -13.76 14.81
N PHE A 496 35.21 -14.40 13.73
CA PHE A 496 33.82 -14.71 13.42
C PHE A 496 33.51 -16.20 13.63
N SER A 497 34.37 -16.93 14.35
CA SER A 497 34.13 -18.34 14.60
C SER A 497 32.82 -18.56 15.34
N HIS A 498 32.15 -19.68 15.03
CA HIS A 498 30.91 -20.08 15.67
C HIS A 498 29.73 -19.10 15.50
N LEU A 499 29.75 -18.22 14.50
CA LEU A 499 28.67 -17.28 14.22
C LEU A 499 27.97 -17.54 12.88
N PRO A 500 26.67 -17.24 12.77
CA PRO A 500 26.04 -17.01 11.47
C PRO A 500 26.56 -15.68 10.90
N VAL A 501 27.16 -15.77 9.72
CA VAL A 501 27.72 -14.64 8.98
C VAL A 501 27.00 -14.61 7.65
N TRP A 502 25.69 -14.35 7.67
CA TRP A 502 24.86 -14.31 6.47
C TRP A 502 24.95 -12.94 5.78
N GLN A 503 24.84 -12.95 4.45
CA GLN A 503 24.87 -11.75 3.59
C GLN A 503 26.16 -10.92 3.67
N ALA A 504 27.29 -11.51 4.07
CA ALA A 504 28.59 -10.87 3.91
C ALA A 504 29.00 -10.85 2.42
N TYR A 505 29.36 -9.68 1.91
CA TYR A 505 29.84 -9.51 0.54
C TYR A 505 31.37 -9.43 0.50
N LEU A 506 32.01 -10.56 0.20
CA LEU A 506 33.46 -10.78 0.35
C LEU A 506 34.19 -10.95 -0.99
N ARG A 507 33.61 -10.47 -2.10
CA ARG A 507 34.11 -10.72 -3.46
C ARG A 507 35.52 -10.17 -3.72
N ASP A 508 35.88 -9.05 -3.09
CA ASP A 508 37.15 -8.35 -3.32
C ASP A 508 37.82 -7.94 -1.99
N VAL A 509 37.67 -8.77 -0.96
CA VAL A 509 38.09 -8.45 0.41
C VAL A 509 39.32 -9.27 0.81
N VAL A 510 40.32 -8.61 1.38
CA VAL A 510 41.51 -9.28 1.94
C VAL A 510 41.17 -9.79 3.35
N LEU A 511 40.99 -11.11 3.47
CA LEU A 511 40.63 -11.79 4.73
C LEU A 511 41.86 -12.38 5.42
N HIS A 512 42.89 -11.57 5.68
CA HIS A 512 44.12 -12.08 6.30
C HIS A 512 43.88 -12.49 7.76
N ASP A 513 44.08 -13.78 8.05
CA ASP A 513 43.96 -14.35 9.40
C ASP A 513 42.59 -14.10 10.07
N VAL A 514 41.54 -13.87 9.27
CA VAL A 514 40.17 -13.79 9.76
C VAL A 514 39.68 -15.19 10.11
N ASN A 515 39.27 -15.40 11.35
CA ASN A 515 38.84 -16.69 11.83
C ASN A 515 37.35 -16.91 11.53
N PHE A 516 37.05 -17.80 10.58
CA PHE A 516 35.69 -18.26 10.26
C PHE A 516 35.42 -19.70 10.73
N ALA A 517 36.21 -20.24 11.66
CA ALA A 517 36.05 -21.62 12.11
C ALA A 517 34.62 -21.88 12.61
N HIS A 518 33.94 -22.86 12.00
CA HIS A 518 32.55 -23.22 12.33
C HIS A 518 31.51 -22.08 12.15
N ALA A 519 31.83 -21.04 11.38
CA ALA A 519 30.87 -20.02 11.00
C ALA A 519 29.89 -20.56 9.94
N ASP A 520 28.64 -20.09 9.97
CA ASP A 520 27.67 -20.35 8.89
C ASP A 520 27.71 -19.20 7.87
N LEU A 521 28.23 -19.50 6.68
CA LEU A 521 28.44 -18.57 5.57
C LEU A 521 27.48 -18.84 4.40
N THR A 522 26.42 -19.64 4.59
CA THR A 522 25.56 -20.17 3.51
C THR A 522 24.98 -19.09 2.60
N LYS A 523 24.68 -17.90 3.14
CA LYS A 523 24.12 -16.76 2.37
C LYS A 523 25.14 -15.68 2.01
N SER A 524 26.43 -15.94 2.19
CA SER A 524 27.49 -14.98 1.91
C SER A 524 28.14 -15.23 0.55
N VAL A 525 28.63 -14.16 -0.06
CA VAL A 525 29.24 -14.21 -1.40
C VAL A 525 30.74 -14.03 -1.26
N PHE A 526 31.51 -14.97 -1.82
CA PHE A 526 32.96 -14.90 -1.92
C PHE A 526 33.38 -14.56 -3.36
N MET A 527 34.66 -14.23 -3.56
CA MET A 527 35.27 -14.20 -4.89
C MET A 527 34.99 -15.53 -5.59
N GLU A 528 34.70 -15.50 -6.90
CA GLU A 528 34.31 -16.66 -7.71
C GLU A 528 34.82 -17.98 -7.15
N THR A 529 33.90 -18.78 -6.62
CA THR A 529 34.16 -20.15 -6.20
C THR A 529 34.66 -20.91 -7.42
N PHE A 530 35.94 -21.24 -7.42
CA PHE A 530 36.40 -22.40 -8.14
C PHE A 530 36.18 -23.61 -7.24
N GLY A 531 35.59 -24.65 -7.80
CA GLY A 531 35.17 -25.84 -7.09
C GLY A 531 36.28 -26.45 -6.22
N GLY A 532 35.88 -27.30 -5.28
CA GLY A 532 36.74 -27.85 -4.23
C GLY A 532 38.14 -28.21 -4.71
N ILE A 533 39.16 -27.73 -4.00
CA ILE A 533 40.55 -27.94 -4.38
C ILE A 533 40.98 -29.34 -3.94
N PHE A 534 41.32 -30.20 -4.89
CA PHE A 534 41.80 -31.56 -4.61
C PHE A 534 43.33 -31.66 -4.55
N SER A 535 44.03 -30.73 -5.18
CA SER A 535 45.49 -30.75 -5.28
C SER A 535 46.02 -29.34 -5.41
N ILE A 536 47.15 -29.09 -4.75
CA ILE A 536 47.88 -27.84 -4.80
C ILE A 536 49.36 -28.17 -4.97
N THR A 537 50.04 -27.47 -5.87
CA THR A 537 51.50 -27.58 -6.01
C THR A 537 52.11 -26.22 -6.32
N PHE A 538 53.34 -26.01 -5.85
CA PHE A 538 54.16 -24.85 -6.21
C PHE A 538 55.13 -25.21 -7.32
N SER A 539 55.50 -24.23 -8.15
CA SER A 539 56.66 -24.38 -9.03
C SER A 539 57.94 -24.56 -8.19
N PRO A 540 58.99 -25.22 -8.72
CA PRO A 540 60.24 -25.43 -7.97
C PRO A 540 60.92 -24.14 -7.49
N ASP A 541 60.66 -23.01 -8.15
CA ASP A 541 61.14 -21.69 -7.76
C ASP A 541 60.18 -20.91 -6.84
N GLY A 542 59.05 -21.53 -6.45
CA GLY A 542 58.02 -20.96 -5.58
C GLY A 542 57.21 -19.81 -6.17
N LYS A 543 57.45 -19.43 -7.43
CA LYS A 543 56.82 -18.26 -8.04
C LYS A 543 55.42 -18.50 -8.54
N LEU A 544 55.05 -19.75 -8.81
CA LEU A 544 53.74 -20.13 -9.30
C LEU A 544 53.07 -21.10 -8.35
N LEU A 545 51.77 -20.91 -8.17
CA LEU A 545 50.88 -21.83 -7.49
C LEU A 545 49.94 -22.43 -8.53
N ALA A 546 49.77 -23.75 -8.54
CA ALA A 546 48.77 -24.41 -9.33
C ALA A 546 47.81 -25.19 -8.44
N ALA A 547 46.51 -25.13 -8.73
CA ALA A 547 45.49 -25.91 -8.04
C ALA A 547 44.58 -26.65 -9.04
N GLY A 548 44.27 -27.90 -8.71
CA GLY A 548 43.28 -28.71 -9.41
C GLY A 548 41.92 -28.64 -8.70
N THR A 549 40.85 -28.39 -9.46
CA THR A 549 39.51 -28.11 -8.92
C THR A 549 38.52 -29.25 -9.19
N THR A 550 37.41 -29.28 -8.44
CA THR A 550 36.25 -30.16 -8.76
C THR A 550 35.54 -29.77 -10.05
N ASP A 551 35.80 -28.57 -10.57
CA ASP A 551 35.17 -28.04 -11.79
C ASP A 551 35.94 -28.44 -13.05
N ASN A 552 36.85 -29.41 -12.90
CA ASN A 552 37.69 -29.95 -13.96
C ASN A 552 38.63 -28.90 -14.58
N GLU A 553 39.00 -27.89 -13.80
CA GLU A 553 39.93 -26.84 -14.18
C GLU A 553 41.26 -27.01 -13.44
N ILE A 554 42.34 -26.58 -14.09
CA ILE A 554 43.59 -26.26 -13.39
C ILE A 554 43.73 -24.74 -13.41
N ARG A 555 43.88 -24.15 -12.23
CA ARG A 555 44.12 -22.72 -12.08
C ARG A 555 45.55 -22.47 -11.66
N VAL A 556 46.18 -21.46 -12.26
CA VAL A 556 47.56 -21.09 -11.99
C VAL A 556 47.64 -19.63 -11.58
N TRP A 557 48.32 -19.35 -10.49
CA TRP A 557 48.55 -18.02 -9.95
C TRP A 557 50.04 -17.71 -9.86
N GLN A 558 50.36 -16.43 -9.94
CA GLN A 558 51.64 -15.89 -9.51
C GLN A 558 51.61 -15.77 -7.98
N ALA A 559 52.55 -16.41 -7.30
CA ALA A 559 52.55 -16.49 -5.83
C ALA A 559 52.82 -15.15 -5.15
N ALA A 560 53.60 -14.26 -5.79
CA ALA A 560 54.05 -13.00 -5.22
C ALA A 560 52.92 -11.98 -5.01
N ASP A 561 51.97 -11.91 -5.95
CA ASP A 561 50.88 -10.93 -5.97
C ASP A 561 49.49 -11.59 -6.05
N ARG A 562 49.44 -12.94 -5.99
CA ARG A 562 48.23 -13.77 -6.05
C ARG A 562 47.41 -13.55 -7.32
N LYS A 563 48.03 -13.00 -8.38
CA LYS A 563 47.38 -12.75 -9.65
C LYS A 563 47.13 -14.07 -10.38
N GLN A 564 45.87 -14.35 -10.72
CA GLN A 564 45.54 -15.51 -11.54
C GLN A 564 46.10 -15.31 -12.96
N LEU A 565 46.99 -16.21 -13.36
CA LEU A 565 47.65 -16.17 -14.67
C LEU A 565 46.89 -16.97 -15.72
N LEU A 566 46.30 -18.11 -15.33
CA LEU A 566 45.72 -19.04 -16.28
C LEU A 566 44.60 -19.89 -15.67
N ILE A 567 43.59 -20.19 -16.50
CA ILE A 567 42.60 -21.25 -16.27
C ILE A 567 42.72 -22.25 -17.44
N CYS A 568 43.13 -23.47 -17.13
CA CYS A 568 43.17 -24.58 -18.08
C CYS A 568 41.88 -25.37 -17.98
N LYS A 569 41.03 -25.28 -19.01
CA LYS A 569 39.81 -26.08 -19.15
C LYS A 569 40.07 -27.19 -20.16
N GLY A 570 39.85 -28.44 -19.78
CA GLY A 570 40.12 -29.59 -20.65
C GLY A 570 39.97 -30.96 -19.99
N HIS A 571 39.89 -30.99 -18.66
CA HIS A 571 39.56 -32.22 -17.94
C HIS A 571 38.04 -32.44 -17.98
N THR A 572 37.62 -33.70 -18.04
CA THR A 572 36.21 -34.11 -18.02
C THR A 572 35.77 -34.68 -16.67
N GLY A 573 36.63 -34.54 -15.65
CA GLY A 573 36.43 -34.98 -14.28
C GLY A 573 37.45 -34.34 -13.33
N TRP A 574 37.29 -34.59 -12.02
CA TRP A 574 38.05 -33.93 -10.95
C TRP A 574 39.56 -34.06 -11.14
N VAL A 575 40.29 -32.95 -10.96
CA VAL A 575 41.75 -32.92 -11.06
C VAL A 575 42.36 -33.17 -9.67
N ARG A 576 42.77 -34.42 -9.43
CA ARG A 576 43.40 -34.89 -8.17
C ARG A 576 44.92 -35.10 -8.33
N SER A 577 45.66 -35.02 -7.21
CA SER A 577 47.12 -35.11 -7.14
C SER A 577 47.67 -36.46 -7.59
#